data_AF-A0A2P5VKM9-F1
#
_entry.id   AF-A0A2P5VKM9-F1
#
_cell.length_a   1.000
_cell.length_b   1.000
_cell.length_c   1.000
_cell.angle_alpha   90.00
_cell.angle_beta   90.00
_cell.angle_gamma   90.00
#
_symmetry.space_group_name_H-M   'P 1'
#
loop_
_entity.id
_entity.type
_entity.pdbx_description
1 polymer ?
#
loop_
_entity_poly.entity_id
_entity_poly.type
_entity_poly.pdbx_seq_one_letter_code
_entity_poly.pdbx_strand_id
1 'polypeptide(L)'
;MILQGIAFYIFAIIAVFGGIMVVCARNPVHSVLCLILTFFTSAALFVLIGAEFLAMVLVVVYVGAVAVLFMFVVMMLDINFVEMREGFLQYMPIGLLVGIILLVELLMVLGTAT
;
A
#
# COMPACT_ATOMS: atom_id res chain seq x y z
N MET A 1 9.18 -25.02 -5.49
CA MET A 1 7.80 -24.86 -4.97
C MET A 1 7.78 -24.34 -3.53
N ILE A 2 8.30 -25.05 -2.53
CA ILE A 2 8.22 -24.61 -1.12
C ILE A 2 8.89 -23.24 -0.85
N LEU A 3 10.10 -23.02 -1.41
CA LEU A 3 10.86 -21.80 -1.21
C LEU A 3 10.16 -20.56 -1.80
N GLN A 4 9.56 -20.72 -2.98
CA GLN A 4 8.79 -19.67 -3.64
C GLN A 4 7.54 -19.31 -2.84
N GLY A 5 6.85 -20.31 -2.26
CA GLY A 5 5.70 -20.07 -1.39
C GLY A 5 6.08 -19.33 -0.10
N ILE A 6 7.19 -19.70 0.54
CA ILE A 6 7.70 -19.00 1.73
C ILE A 6 8.05 -17.55 1.39
N ALA A 7 8.79 -17.33 0.30
CA ALA A 7 9.14 -15.98 -0.16
C ALA A 7 7.90 -15.14 -0.47
N PHE A 8 6.90 -15.72 -1.14
CA PHE A 8 5.62 -15.07 -1.42
C PHE A 8 4.93 -14.59 -0.13
N TYR A 9 4.76 -15.47 0.86
CA TYR A 9 4.08 -15.09 2.11
C TYR A 9 4.83 -14.01 2.89
N ILE A 10 6.17 -14.08 2.91
CA ILE A 10 6.99 -13.05 3.57
C ILE A 10 6.78 -11.69 2.90
N PHE A 11 6.93 -11.61 1.57
CA PHE A 11 6.75 -10.34 0.86
C PHE A 11 5.30 -9.85 0.88
N ALA A 12 4.32 -10.74 0.81
CA ALA A 12 2.91 -10.39 0.90
C ALA A 12 2.56 -9.78 2.27
N ILE A 13 3.03 -10.39 3.37
CA ILE A 13 2.80 -9.85 4.72
C ILE A 13 3.45 -8.47 4.87
N ILE A 14 4.69 -8.30 4.38
CA ILE A 14 5.38 -7.01 4.43
C ILE A 14 4.66 -5.96 3.59
N ALA A 15 4.18 -6.32 2.39
CA ALA A 15 3.44 -5.41 1.52
C ALA A 15 2.11 -4.95 2.16
N VAL A 16 1.34 -5.88 2.73
CA VAL A 16 0.08 -5.56 3.42
C VAL A 16 0.33 -4.68 4.65
N PHE A 17 1.31 -5.05 5.48
CA PHE A 17 1.65 -4.27 6.67
C PHE A 17 2.17 -2.88 6.31
N GLY A 18 2.99 -2.79 5.26
CA GLY A 18 3.46 -1.53 4.69
C GLY A 18 2.30 -0.64 4.26
N GLY A 19 1.34 -1.18 3.49
CA GLY A 19 0.15 -0.45 3.05
C GLY A 19 -0.74 0.04 4.20
N ILE A 20 -0.90 -0.77 5.25
CA ILE A 20 -1.61 -0.33 6.47
C ILE A 20 -0.85 0.81 7.14
N MET A 21 0.48 0.70 7.26
CA MET A 21 1.31 1.74 7.88
C MET A 21 1.30 3.05 7.09
N VAL A 22 1.17 3.01 5.74
CA VAL A 22 0.99 4.22 4.91
C VAL A 22 -0.24 5.01 5.37
N VAL A 23 -1.36 4.34 5.60
CA VAL A 23 -2.63 4.99 5.98
C VAL A 23 -2.66 5.37 7.46
N CYS A 24 -2.03 4.57 8.32
CA CYS A 24 -2.02 4.82 9.78
C CYS A 24 -0.92 5.80 10.23
N ALA A 25 0.10 6.07 9.43
CA ALA A 25 1.21 6.95 9.80
C ALA A 25 0.75 8.40 10.00
N ARG A 26 1.10 8.97 11.16
CA ARG A 26 0.77 10.38 11.48
C ARG A 26 1.67 11.38 10.77
N ASN A 27 2.93 11.01 10.57
CA ASN A 27 3.89 11.85 9.86
C ASN A 27 3.91 11.42 8.39
N PRO A 28 3.75 12.36 7.45
CA PRO A 28 3.64 12.05 6.03
C PRO A 28 4.97 11.52 5.47
N VAL A 29 6.10 11.91 6.06
CA VAL A 29 7.42 11.33 5.73
C VAL A 29 7.45 9.82 6.02
N HIS A 30 6.94 9.39 7.18
CA HIS A 30 6.83 7.96 7.49
C HIS A 30 5.85 7.26 6.54
N SER A 31 4.72 7.90 6.22
CA SER A 31 3.76 7.38 5.23
C SER A 31 4.43 7.11 3.87
N VAL A 32 5.20 8.07 3.35
CA VAL A 32 5.91 7.91 2.07
C VAL A 32 7.01 6.84 2.14
N LEU A 33 7.77 6.75 3.24
CA LEU A 33 8.76 5.69 3.42
C LEU A 33 8.12 4.29 3.43
N CYS A 34 6.97 4.14 4.08
CA CYS A 34 6.19 2.90 4.07
C CYS A 34 5.62 2.59 2.68
N LEU A 35 5.27 3.61 1.90
CA LEU A 35 4.82 3.45 0.52
C LEU A 35 5.94 2.91 -0.37
N ILE A 36 7.15 3.45 -0.22
CA ILE A 36 8.35 2.95 -0.90
C ILE A 36 8.60 1.48 -0.56
N LEU A 37 8.53 1.12 0.72
CA LEU A 37 8.66 -0.27 1.18
C LEU A 37 7.61 -1.19 0.53
N THR A 38 6.37 -0.72 0.43
CA THR A 38 5.25 -1.47 -0.15
C THR A 38 5.44 -1.70 -1.65
N PHE A 39 5.88 -0.68 -2.40
CA PHE A 39 6.17 -0.83 -3.83
C PHE A 39 7.38 -1.72 -4.07
N PHE A 40 8.42 -1.60 -3.25
CA PHE A 40 9.61 -2.44 -3.37
C PHE A 40 9.29 -3.93 -3.11
N THR A 41 8.52 -4.22 -2.06
CA THR A 41 8.08 -5.60 -1.77
C THR A 41 7.10 -6.13 -2.83
N SER A 42 6.26 -5.27 -3.41
CA SER A 42 5.40 -5.63 -4.54
C SER A 42 6.22 -5.93 -5.81
N ALA A 43 7.32 -5.23 -6.05
CA ALA A 43 8.23 -5.55 -7.15
C ALA A 43 8.85 -6.94 -6.96
N ALA A 44 9.24 -7.31 -5.74
CA ALA A 44 9.72 -8.66 -5.43
C ALA A 44 8.65 -9.73 -5.70
N LEU A 45 7.37 -9.46 -5.40
CA LEU A 45 6.24 -10.33 -5.77
C LEU A 45 6.08 -10.47 -7.29
N PHE A 46 6.27 -9.39 -8.05
CA PHE A 46 6.25 -9.46 -9.52
C PHE A 46 7.40 -10.28 -10.11
N VAL A 47 8.60 -10.18 -9.53
CA VAL A 47 9.72 -11.06 -9.93
C VAL A 47 9.41 -12.53 -9.63
N LEU A 48 8.76 -12.83 -8.50
CA LEU A 48 8.38 -14.20 -8.12
C LEU A 48 7.40 -14.88 -9.10
N ILE A 49 6.56 -14.10 -9.79
CA ILE A 49 5.63 -14.61 -10.81
C ILE A 49 6.19 -14.51 -12.23
N GLY A 50 7.45 -14.08 -12.40
CA GLY A 50 8.11 -13.94 -13.71
C GLY A 50 7.79 -12.64 -14.46
N ALA A 51 7.13 -11.66 -13.81
CA ALA A 51 6.79 -10.36 -14.40
C ALA A 51 7.93 -9.34 -14.21
N GLU A 52 9.12 -9.65 -14.72
CA GLU A 52 10.35 -8.87 -14.49
C GLU A 52 10.30 -7.44 -15.03
N PHE A 53 9.74 -7.24 -16.22
CA PHE A 53 9.59 -5.91 -16.81
C PHE A 53 8.71 -5.01 -15.94
N LEU A 54 7.58 -5.54 -15.45
CA LEU A 54 6.66 -4.80 -14.60
C LEU A 54 7.30 -4.47 -13.25
N ALA A 55 8.05 -5.40 -12.67
CA ALA A 55 8.81 -5.17 -11.45
C ALA A 55 9.82 -4.02 -11.60
N MET A 56 10.57 -4.00 -12.71
CA MET A 56 11.53 -2.94 -13.01
C MET A 56 10.86 -1.58 -13.20
N VAL A 57 9.74 -1.53 -13.93
CA VAL A 57 8.96 -0.29 -14.11
C VAL A 57 8.41 0.20 -12.76
N LEU A 58 7.93 -0.70 -11.90
CA LEU A 58 7.44 -0.36 -10.57
C LEU A 58 8.53 0.31 -9.73
N VAL A 59 9.74 -0.23 -9.74
CA VAL A 59 10.88 0.36 -9.01
C VAL A 59 11.32 1.67 -9.64
N VAL A 60 11.54 1.72 -10.95
CA VAL A 60 12.10 2.93 -11.60
C VAL A 60 11.11 4.08 -11.60
N VAL A 61 9.85 3.85 -11.98
CA VAL A 61 8.86 4.91 -12.14
C VAL A 61 8.22 5.26 -10.81
N TYR A 62 7.70 4.27 -10.08
CA TYR A 62 6.94 4.56 -8.85
C TYR A 62 7.84 4.84 -7.65
N VAL A 63 8.84 3.99 -7.39
CA VAL A 63 9.77 4.25 -6.29
C VAL A 63 10.77 5.35 -6.65
N GLY A 64 11.33 5.32 -7.87
CA GLY A 64 12.39 6.24 -8.29
C GLY A 64 11.93 7.66 -8.57
N ALA A 65 10.81 7.85 -9.27
CA ALA A 65 10.30 9.18 -9.61
C ALA A 65 9.15 9.61 -8.69
N VAL A 66 8.03 8.87 -8.68
CA VAL A 66 6.79 9.33 -8.04
C VAL A 66 6.95 9.47 -6.52
N ALA A 67 7.44 8.44 -5.82
CA ALA A 67 7.58 8.45 -4.37
C ALA A 67 8.62 9.47 -3.87
N VAL A 68 9.71 9.66 -4.63
CA VAL A 68 10.74 10.68 -4.33
C VAL A 68 10.17 12.08 -4.50
N LEU A 69 9.39 12.34 -5.57
CA LEU A 69 8.69 13.60 -5.75
C LEU A 69 7.71 13.87 -4.60
N PHE A 70 6.95 12.85 -4.17
CA PHE A 70 6.10 12.96 -2.98
C PHE A 70 6.91 13.30 -1.72
N MET A 71 8.08 12.67 -1.52
CA MET A 71 8.94 12.96 -0.37
C MET A 71 9.40 14.43 -0.36
N PHE A 72 9.81 14.97 -1.52
CA PHE A 72 10.18 16.38 -1.63
C PHE A 72 9.00 17.31 -1.35
N VAL A 73 7.84 17.06 -1.96
CA VAL A 73 6.62 17.88 -1.78
C VAL A 73 6.19 17.89 -0.32
N VAL A 74 6.14 16.72 0.30
CA VAL A 74 5.73 16.54 1.70
C VAL A 74 6.70 17.22 2.67
N MET A 75 8.01 17.20 2.38
CA MET A 75 8.99 17.86 3.25
C MET A 75 8.97 19.39 3.15
N MET A 76 8.56 19.95 2.00
CA MET A 76 8.43 21.40 1.84
C MET A 76 7.11 21.95 2.40
N LEU A 77 6.09 21.10 2.54
CA LEU A 77 4.81 21.45 3.14
C LEU A 77 4.89 21.35 4.67
N ASP A 78 4.71 22.47 5.37
CA ASP A 78 4.50 22.47 6.82
C ASP A 78 3.03 22.18 7.13
N ILE A 79 2.68 20.89 7.18
CA ILE A 79 1.32 20.43 7.42
C ILE A 79 1.07 20.37 8.94
N ASN A 80 0.25 21.28 9.47
CA ASN A 80 -0.20 21.24 10.87
C ASN A 80 -1.32 20.19 11.04
N PHE A 81 -0.97 18.98 11.45
CA PHE A 81 -1.87 17.82 11.58
C PHE A 81 -2.90 17.90 12.74
N VAL A 82 -2.95 19.02 13.46
CA VAL A 82 -3.79 19.17 14.66
C VAL A 82 -5.28 19.33 14.30
N GLU A 83 -5.62 19.85 13.10
CA GLU A 83 -7.02 20.11 12.69
C GLU A 83 -7.64 19.02 11.78
N MET A 84 -6.85 18.12 11.18
CA MET A 84 -7.37 17.07 10.26
C MET A 84 -8.24 15.98 10.93
N ARG A 85 -8.37 15.99 12.26
CA ARG A 85 -9.00 14.92 13.02
C ARG A 85 -10.46 15.18 13.40
N GLU A 86 -10.98 16.40 13.21
CA GLU A 86 -12.39 16.68 13.49
C GLU A 86 -13.34 15.94 12.53
N GLY A 87 -12.91 15.63 11.31
CA GLY A 87 -13.72 14.90 10.32
C GLY A 87 -13.52 13.38 10.27
N PHE A 88 -12.39 12.83 10.71
CA PHE A 88 -12.06 11.41 10.49
C PHE A 88 -13.02 10.46 11.21
N LEU A 89 -13.42 10.79 12.44
CA LEU A 89 -14.43 10.01 13.19
C LEU A 89 -15.83 10.10 12.56
N GLN A 90 -16.13 11.19 11.85
CA GLN A 90 -17.43 11.40 11.22
C GLN A 90 -17.60 10.56 9.93
N TYR A 91 -16.51 10.30 9.20
CA TYR A 91 -16.52 9.46 7.98
C TYR A 91 -16.21 7.98 8.23
N MET A 92 -15.79 7.60 9.44
CA MET A 92 -15.58 6.21 9.83
C MET A 92 -16.77 5.26 9.50
N PRO A 93 -18.05 5.60 9.79
CA PRO A 93 -19.16 4.73 9.43
C PRO A 93 -19.34 4.56 7.92
N ILE A 94 -19.05 5.60 7.13
CA ILE A 94 -19.10 5.53 5.65
C ILE A 94 -17.97 4.66 5.13
N GLY A 95 -16.75 4.82 5.65
CA GLY A 95 -15.61 3.97 5.31
C GLY A 95 -15.86 2.50 5.65
N LEU A 96 -16.51 2.22 6.78
CA LEU A 96 -16.88 0.88 7.20
C LEU A 96 -17.95 0.26 6.27
N LEU A 97 -18.94 1.05 5.85
CA LEU A 97 -19.96 0.63 4.89
C LEU A 97 -19.34 0.26 3.54
N VAL A 98 -18.48 1.12 3.00
CA VAL A 98 -17.73 0.84 1.75
C VAL A 98 -16.83 -0.38 1.90
N GLY A 99 -16.15 -0.52 3.04
CA GLY A 99 -15.33 -1.69 3.36
C GLY A 99 -16.13 -2.99 3.39
N ILE A 100 -17.34 -2.97 3.98
CA ILE A 100 -18.25 -4.13 3.98
C ILE A 100 -18.70 -4.45 2.54
N ILE A 101 -19.07 -3.44 1.75
CA ILE A 101 -19.49 -3.65 0.36
C ILE A 101 -18.37 -4.33 -0.45
N LEU A 102 -17.14 -3.81 -0.37
CA LEU A 102 -15.99 -4.42 -1.05
C LEU A 102 -15.70 -5.83 -0.55
N LEU A 103 -15.87 -6.08 0.75
CA LEU A 103 -15.67 -7.42 1.34
C LEU A 103 -16.71 -8.41 0.82
N VAL A 104 -17.97 -7.97 0.66
CA VAL A 104 -19.03 -8.78 0.05
C VAL A 104 -18.73 -9.06 -1.42
N GLU A 105 -18.32 -8.06 -2.20
CA GLU A 105 -17.91 -8.27 -3.60
C GLU A 105 -16.76 -9.28 -3.70
N LEU A 106 -15.74 -9.16 -2.84
CA LEU A 106 -14.61 -10.09 -2.83
C LEU A 106 -15.05 -11.52 -2.54
N LEU A 107 -15.95 -11.72 -1.56
CA LEU A 107 -16.50 -13.03 -1.23
C LEU A 107 -17.34 -13.61 -2.37
N MET A 108 -18.12 -12.78 -3.07
CA MET A 108 -18.89 -13.22 -4.25
C MET A 108 -17.96 -13.65 -5.39
N VAL A 109 -16.90 -12.89 -5.67
CA VAL A 109 -15.91 -13.25 -6.70
C VAL A 109 -15.18 -14.54 -6.32
N LEU A 110 -14.77 -14.69 -5.06
CA LEU A 110 -14.13 -15.92 -4.56
C LEU A 110 -15.07 -17.14 -4.66
N GLY A 111 -16.36 -16.98 -4.35
CA GLY A 111 -17.35 -18.06 -4.44
C GLY A 111 -17.77 -18.44 -5.86
N THR A 112 -17.52 -17.56 -6.85
CA THR A 112 -17.73 -17.87 -8.27
C THR A 112 -16.50 -18.47 -8.96
N ALA A 113 -15.34 -18.43 -8.30
CA ALA A 113 -14.05 -18.93 -8.83
C ALA A 113 -13.74 -20.40 -8.46
N THR A 114 -14.65 -21.10 -7.78
CA THR A 114 -14.63 -22.55 -7.54
C THR A 114 -15.61 -23.26 -8.47
#